data_AF-A0A9E4BH50-F1
#
_entry.id   AF-A0A9E4BH50-F1
#
_cell.length_a   1.000
_cell.length_b   1.000
_cell.length_c   1.000
_cell.angle_alpha   90.00
_cell.angle_beta   90.00
_cell.angle_gamma   90.00
#
_symmetry.space_group_name_H-M   'P 1'
#
loop_
_entity.id
_entity.type
_entity.pdbx_description
1 polymer ?
#
loop_
_entity_poly.entity_id
_entity_poly.type
_entity_poly.pdbx_seq_one_letter_code
_entity_poly.pdbx_strand_id
1 'polypeptide(L)'
;MTKLISQIGSERATSGAGNKVVTFGGRTHVVWQDVTSEGYFNRVCTFDRDTGGWSEPLTFNKGRDNHARPVMTIDHQGYLQAVMSGHNSPVTYRRSVRPNDASEWTEGQPAGSGTYPVVVCGLDDTLYLTMRSPNRWDGVDFYSKSRDGAWKARGKLVKRREDYTGYGAFQTGMAVGSDGVLHLVIDFYEGKGTYDQRGLHQAVCYMCSRDGGASWERADGTRVELPARPEQLDILVRTEEDERHEPMPRPEVLS
;
A
#
# COMPACT_ATOMS: atom_id res chain seq x y z
N MET A 1 -17.79 11.45 -21.66
CA MET A 1 -16.72 11.13 -22.65
C MET A 1 -15.59 10.45 -21.88
N THR A 2 -15.10 9.30 -22.34
CA THR A 2 -14.01 8.56 -21.68
C THR A 2 -12.67 9.06 -22.22
N LYS A 3 -11.78 9.60 -21.37
CA LYS A 3 -10.40 9.96 -21.76
C LYS A 3 -9.44 8.84 -21.33
N LEU A 4 -8.62 8.38 -22.28
CA LEU A 4 -7.47 7.54 -21.97
C LEU A 4 -6.33 8.44 -21.46
N ILE A 5 -5.90 8.24 -20.21
CA ILE A 5 -4.87 9.08 -19.57
C ILE A 5 -3.43 8.64 -19.89
N SER A 6 -3.23 7.39 -20.31
CA SER A 6 -1.94 6.87 -20.78
C SER A 6 -2.13 5.66 -21.70
N GLN A 7 -1.31 5.56 -22.75
CA GLN A 7 -1.19 4.39 -23.64
C GLN A 7 0.02 3.51 -23.29
N ILE A 8 0.84 3.94 -22.33
CA ILE A 8 2.11 3.31 -21.95
C ILE A 8 2.12 2.97 -20.46
N GLY A 9 0.94 2.72 -19.88
CA GLY A 9 0.83 2.25 -18.50
C GLY A 9 1.60 0.95 -18.32
N SER A 10 2.29 0.81 -17.19
CA SER A 10 2.94 -0.45 -16.85
C SER A 10 1.93 -1.59 -16.70
N GLU A 11 2.40 -2.83 -16.74
CA GLU A 11 1.61 -4.05 -16.54
C GLU A 11 0.91 -4.10 -15.17
N ARG A 12 1.25 -3.20 -14.26
CA ARG A 12 0.58 -3.00 -12.97
C ARG A 12 0.22 -1.53 -12.71
N ALA A 13 0.07 -0.69 -13.74
CA ALA A 13 0.00 0.78 -13.66
C ALA A 13 -0.79 1.35 -12.47
N THR A 14 -2.00 0.83 -12.24
CA THR A 14 -2.88 1.20 -11.12
C THR A 14 -3.17 0.03 -10.17
N SER A 15 -2.55 -1.12 -10.39
CA SER A 15 -2.81 -2.36 -9.64
C SER A 15 -2.08 -2.40 -8.29
N GLY A 16 -2.67 -3.14 -7.35
CA GLY A 16 -2.12 -3.41 -6.02
C GLY A 16 -2.64 -2.47 -4.94
N ALA A 17 -2.05 -2.61 -3.75
CA ALA A 17 -2.52 -1.94 -2.54
C ALA A 17 -2.43 -0.39 -2.62
N GLY A 18 -3.26 0.25 -1.80
CA GLY A 18 -3.28 1.70 -1.58
C GLY A 18 -3.99 2.51 -2.67
N ASN A 19 -4.51 3.66 -2.26
CA ASN A 19 -5.36 4.51 -3.09
C ASN A 19 -4.60 5.08 -4.30
N LYS A 20 -5.25 5.02 -5.46
CA LYS A 20 -4.74 5.56 -6.75
C LYS A 20 -5.52 6.76 -7.24
N VAL A 21 -6.71 6.96 -6.68
CA VAL A 21 -7.64 8.01 -7.08
C VAL A 21 -8.10 8.72 -5.82
N VAL A 22 -8.06 10.05 -5.85
CA VAL A 22 -8.58 10.89 -4.79
C VAL A 22 -9.46 11.95 -5.40
N THR A 23 -10.67 12.12 -4.87
CA THR A 23 -11.60 13.18 -5.28
C THR A 23 -11.76 14.16 -4.13
N PHE A 24 -11.61 15.45 -4.41
CA PHE A 24 -11.80 16.51 -3.42
C PHE A 24 -12.39 17.76 -4.09
N GLY A 25 -13.53 18.22 -3.58
CA GLY A 25 -14.32 19.25 -4.25
C GLY A 25 -14.63 18.89 -5.70
N GLY A 26 -14.42 19.84 -6.62
CA GLY A 26 -14.65 19.68 -8.07
C GLY A 26 -13.52 18.96 -8.83
N ARG A 27 -12.56 18.30 -8.15
CA ARG A 27 -11.40 17.70 -8.82
C ARG A 27 -11.19 16.24 -8.44
N THR A 28 -10.63 15.47 -9.37
CA THR A 28 -10.24 14.07 -9.17
C THR A 28 -8.81 13.87 -9.64
N HIS A 29 -7.92 13.52 -8.71
CA HIS A 29 -6.51 13.29 -8.98
C HIS A 29 -6.26 11.79 -9.12
N VAL A 30 -5.52 11.40 -10.14
CA VAL A 30 -5.20 10.01 -10.44
C VAL A 30 -3.70 9.83 -10.49
N VAL A 31 -3.18 8.83 -9.79
CA VAL A 31 -1.78 8.41 -9.86
C VAL A 31 -1.65 7.03 -10.50
N TRP A 32 -0.64 6.86 -11.33
CA TRP A 32 -0.34 5.58 -11.99
C TRP A 32 1.16 5.48 -12.29
N GLN A 33 1.56 4.38 -12.90
CA GLN A 33 2.92 4.19 -13.39
C GLN A 33 2.93 3.89 -14.89
N ASP A 34 3.70 4.65 -15.65
CA ASP A 34 4.04 4.34 -17.03
C ASP A 34 5.31 3.49 -17.10
N VAL A 35 5.51 2.82 -18.24
CA VAL A 35 6.75 2.12 -18.57
C VAL A 35 7.20 2.44 -19.99
N THR A 36 8.50 2.69 -20.15
CA THR A 36 9.18 2.76 -21.45
C THR A 36 10.47 1.93 -21.40
N SER A 37 11.20 1.87 -22.51
CA SER A 37 12.56 1.30 -22.52
C SER A 37 13.53 1.98 -21.55
N GLU A 38 13.25 3.23 -21.16
CA GLU A 38 14.06 3.97 -20.20
C GLU A 38 13.75 3.62 -18.74
N GLY A 39 12.57 3.06 -18.45
CA GLY A 39 12.20 2.59 -17.11
C GLY A 39 10.75 2.88 -16.74
N TYR A 40 10.48 2.86 -15.43
CA TYR A 40 9.15 3.05 -14.85
C TYR A 40 8.99 4.48 -14.32
N PHE A 41 7.89 5.14 -14.67
CA PHE A 41 7.66 6.55 -14.33
C PHE A 41 6.37 6.71 -13.55
N ASN A 42 6.46 7.20 -12.32
CA ASN A 42 5.29 7.44 -11.49
C ASN A 42 4.67 8.78 -11.88
N ARG A 43 3.38 8.77 -12.23
CA ARG A 43 2.67 9.92 -12.81
C ARG A 43 1.51 10.38 -11.93
N VAL A 44 1.08 11.61 -12.16
CA VAL A 44 -0.18 12.17 -11.68
C VAL A 44 -0.83 13.05 -12.74
N CYS A 45 -2.17 13.03 -12.80
CA CYS A 45 -2.94 14.04 -13.51
C CYS A 45 -4.23 14.35 -12.72
N THR A 46 -4.88 15.44 -13.10
CA THR A 46 -6.12 15.90 -12.46
C THR A 46 -7.22 16.02 -13.49
N PHE A 47 -8.38 15.46 -13.18
CA PHE A 47 -9.63 15.73 -13.86
C PHE A 47 -10.37 16.85 -13.13
N ASP A 48 -10.64 17.93 -13.85
CA ASP A 48 -11.52 19.00 -13.43
C ASP A 48 -12.96 18.61 -13.82
N ARG A 49 -13.81 18.44 -12.80
CA ARG A 49 -15.15 17.89 -12.97
C ARG A 49 -16.16 18.93 -13.45
N ASP A 50 -15.86 20.21 -13.28
CA ASP A 50 -16.72 21.32 -13.69
C ASP A 50 -16.58 21.54 -15.20
N THR A 51 -15.35 21.47 -15.71
CA THR A 51 -15.03 21.66 -17.14
C THR A 51 -15.00 20.36 -17.94
N GLY A 52 -14.85 19.21 -17.27
CA GLY A 52 -14.57 17.93 -17.91
C GLY A 52 -13.16 17.83 -18.50
N GLY A 53 -12.26 18.76 -18.14
CA GLY A 53 -10.89 18.82 -18.61
C GLY A 53 -9.94 17.95 -17.80
N TRP A 54 -8.87 17.47 -18.43
CA TRP A 54 -7.77 16.78 -17.75
C TRP A 54 -6.50 17.60 -17.89
N SER A 55 -5.74 17.74 -16.79
CA SER A 55 -4.40 18.32 -16.83
C SER A 55 -3.43 17.44 -17.62
N GLU A 56 -2.31 18.03 -18.03
CA GLU A 56 -1.16 17.26 -18.50
C GLU A 56 -0.60 16.38 -17.36
N PRO A 57 -0.08 15.16 -17.67
CA PRO A 57 0.58 14.32 -16.69
C PRO A 57 1.89 14.93 -16.17
N LEU A 58 2.06 14.94 -14.85
CA LEU A 58 3.33 15.25 -14.18
C LEU A 58 4.04 13.97 -13.76
N THR A 59 5.37 13.94 -13.86
CA THR A 59 6.21 12.85 -13.34
C THR A 59 6.70 13.16 -11.92
N PHE A 60 6.40 12.29 -10.97
CA PHE A 60 6.98 12.38 -9.62
C PHE A 60 8.46 12.03 -9.62
N ASN A 61 8.75 10.83 -10.13
CA ASN A 61 10.08 10.24 -10.18
C ASN A 61 10.13 9.04 -11.15
N LYS A 62 11.34 8.49 -11.27
CA LYS A 62 11.59 7.20 -11.92
C LYS A 62 11.61 6.09 -10.86
N GLY A 63 10.69 5.15 -10.97
CA GLY A 63 10.65 3.95 -10.13
C GLY A 63 11.69 2.92 -10.56
N ARG A 64 12.06 2.02 -9.63
CA ARG A 64 13.01 0.93 -9.90
C ARG A 64 12.44 -0.09 -10.89
N ASP A 65 11.21 -0.52 -10.62
CA ASP A 65 10.48 -1.52 -11.40
C ASP A 65 8.97 -1.35 -11.16
N ASN A 66 8.19 -2.32 -11.65
CA ASN A 66 6.74 -2.29 -11.57
C ASN A 66 6.20 -2.23 -10.13
N HIS A 67 6.95 -2.56 -9.06
CA HIS A 67 6.51 -2.49 -7.66
C HIS A 67 6.55 -1.08 -7.09
N ALA A 68 7.25 -0.15 -7.74
CA ALA A 68 7.54 1.21 -7.26
C ALA A 68 6.37 2.21 -7.42
N ARG A 69 5.14 1.70 -7.56
CA ARG A 69 3.94 2.46 -7.97
C ARG A 69 3.54 3.50 -6.92
N PRO A 70 2.99 4.64 -7.34
CA PRO A 70 2.54 5.67 -6.40
C PRO A 70 1.23 5.26 -5.73
N VAL A 71 1.05 5.76 -4.51
CA VAL A 71 -0.22 5.84 -3.79
C VAL A 71 -0.44 7.26 -3.32
N MET A 72 -1.70 7.63 -3.14
CA MET A 72 -2.07 8.99 -2.77
C MET A 72 -3.25 9.02 -1.80
N THR A 73 -3.19 9.92 -0.82
CA THR A 73 -4.32 10.35 -0.01
C THR A 73 -4.39 11.88 -0.02
N ILE A 74 -5.33 12.46 0.71
CA ILE A 74 -5.46 13.91 0.91
C ILE A 74 -5.73 14.21 2.37
N ASP A 75 -5.28 15.37 2.83
CA ASP A 75 -5.63 15.90 4.16
C ASP A 75 -6.89 16.77 4.13
N HIS A 76 -7.38 17.18 5.30
CA HIS A 76 -8.62 17.95 5.42
C HIS A 76 -8.49 19.38 4.88
N GLN A 77 -7.26 19.87 4.70
CA GLN A 77 -6.99 21.17 4.07
C GLN A 77 -6.90 21.07 2.54
N GLY A 78 -6.95 19.86 1.99
CA GLY A 78 -6.93 19.58 0.57
C GLY A 78 -5.52 19.35 0.01
N TYR A 79 -4.47 19.29 0.82
CA TYR A 79 -3.14 18.94 0.28
C TYR A 79 -3.06 17.46 -0.04
N LEU A 80 -2.59 17.16 -1.25
CA LEU A 80 -2.39 15.81 -1.72
C LEU A 80 -1.12 15.24 -1.11
N GLN A 81 -1.18 13.98 -0.69
CA GLN A 81 -0.15 13.28 0.04
C GLN A 81 0.23 12.03 -0.73
N ALA A 82 1.40 12.02 -1.37
CA ALA A 82 1.82 10.93 -2.25
C ALA A 82 2.99 10.15 -1.64
N VAL A 83 2.94 8.82 -1.74
CA VAL A 83 4.04 7.91 -1.40
C VAL A 83 4.34 7.04 -2.63
N MET A 84 5.61 6.88 -2.97
CA MET A 84 6.06 6.18 -4.18
C MET A 84 7.39 5.48 -3.96
N SER A 85 7.83 4.70 -4.95
CA SER A 85 9.03 3.87 -4.89
C SER A 85 8.86 2.63 -4.01
N GLY A 86 9.98 1.99 -3.63
CA GLY A 86 9.99 0.72 -2.91
C GLY A 86 10.39 -0.46 -3.80
N HIS A 87 10.06 -1.66 -3.31
CA HIS A 87 10.61 -2.97 -3.67
C HIS A 87 11.79 -3.36 -2.78
N ASN A 88 11.45 -3.64 -1.52
CA ASN A 88 12.38 -3.94 -0.44
C ASN A 88 13.47 -2.86 -0.31
N SER A 89 13.08 -1.61 -0.50
CA SER A 89 13.97 -0.45 -0.59
C SER A 89 13.28 0.79 -0.02
N PRO A 90 14.00 1.92 0.15
CA PRO A 90 13.41 3.16 0.63
C PRO A 90 12.22 3.64 -0.21
N VAL A 91 11.21 4.18 0.46
CA VAL A 91 10.06 4.87 -0.15
C VAL A 91 10.18 6.38 0.02
N THR A 92 9.65 7.10 -0.98
CA THR A 92 9.68 8.57 -1.03
C THR A 92 8.28 9.12 -0.81
N TYR A 93 8.16 10.17 -0.02
CA TYR A 93 6.94 10.93 0.20
C TYR A 93 7.07 12.34 -0.39
N ARG A 94 5.97 12.85 -0.94
CA ARG A 94 5.80 14.22 -1.41
C ARG A 94 4.41 14.73 -1.06
N ARG A 95 4.31 16.03 -0.80
CA ARG A 95 3.04 16.75 -0.62
C ARG A 95 2.83 17.74 -1.75
N SER A 96 1.59 17.99 -2.16
CA SER A 96 1.33 19.12 -3.06
C SER A 96 1.73 20.45 -2.41
N VAL A 97 2.15 21.42 -3.22
CA VAL A 97 2.47 22.78 -2.72
C VAL A 97 1.20 23.59 -2.44
N ARG A 98 0.12 23.28 -3.15
CA ARG A 98 -1.20 23.93 -3.03
C ARG A 98 -2.29 22.89 -2.75
N PRO A 99 -3.36 23.26 -2.05
CA PRO A 99 -4.50 22.37 -1.85
C PRO A 99 -5.23 22.12 -3.18
N ASN A 100 -5.72 20.90 -3.36
CA ASN A 100 -6.50 20.43 -4.52
C ASN A 100 -5.81 20.66 -5.87
N ASP A 101 -4.49 20.57 -5.90
CA ASP A 101 -3.65 20.88 -7.06
C ASP A 101 -2.45 19.92 -7.13
N ALA A 102 -2.36 19.15 -8.22
CA ALA A 102 -1.29 18.20 -8.47
C ALA A 102 -0.19 18.72 -9.42
N SER A 103 -0.22 20.01 -9.78
CA SER A 103 0.74 20.61 -10.71
C SER A 103 2.13 20.84 -10.11
N GLU A 104 2.25 20.87 -8.78
CA GLU A 104 3.51 21.16 -8.09
C GLU A 104 3.58 20.48 -6.73
N TRP A 105 4.76 19.97 -6.39
CA TRP A 105 5.00 19.11 -5.24
C TRP A 105 6.28 19.51 -4.52
N THR A 106 6.33 19.26 -3.21
CA THR A 106 7.55 19.43 -2.42
C THR A 106 8.66 18.50 -2.91
N GLU A 107 9.89 18.80 -2.49
CA GLU A 107 11.00 17.84 -2.59
C GLU A 107 10.65 16.51 -1.91
N GLY A 108 11.29 15.44 -2.40
CA GLY A 108 11.07 14.09 -1.89
C GLY A 108 11.69 13.91 -0.50
N GLN A 109 10.90 13.40 0.44
CA GLN A 109 11.36 13.05 1.79
C GLN A 109 11.29 11.54 2.00
N PRO A 110 12.16 10.95 2.83
CA PRO A 110 12.05 9.53 3.20
C PRO A 110 10.80 9.29 4.06
N ALA A 111 10.05 8.22 3.76
CA ALA A 111 8.89 7.79 4.57
C ALA A 111 9.08 6.44 5.29
N GLY A 112 10.11 5.69 4.91
CA GLY A 112 10.42 4.36 5.42
C GLY A 112 11.03 3.50 4.32
N SER A 113 11.01 2.18 4.48
CA SER A 113 11.49 1.22 3.49
C SER A 113 10.57 0.02 3.42
N GLY A 114 10.31 -0.50 2.23
CA GLY A 114 9.42 -1.65 2.05
C GLY A 114 8.88 -1.79 0.64
N THR A 115 7.77 -2.48 0.52
CA THR A 115 7.03 -2.67 -0.74
C THR A 115 5.53 -2.49 -0.51
N TYR A 116 4.80 -2.03 -1.52
CA TYR A 116 3.34 -1.89 -1.50
C TYR A 116 2.82 -0.94 -0.40
N PRO A 117 3.17 0.35 -0.46
CA PRO A 117 2.67 1.32 0.51
C PRO A 117 1.14 1.41 0.47
N VAL A 118 0.51 1.55 1.62
CA VAL A 118 -0.88 2.01 1.76
C VAL A 118 -0.89 3.19 2.70
N VAL A 119 -1.33 4.34 2.21
CA VAL A 119 -1.39 5.58 2.99
C VAL A 119 -2.83 6.04 3.15
N VAL A 120 -3.21 6.41 4.37
CA VAL A 120 -4.48 7.06 4.70
C VAL A 120 -4.25 8.26 5.60
N CYS A 121 -5.20 9.18 5.62
CA CYS A 121 -5.18 10.37 6.48
C CYS A 121 -6.23 10.22 7.59
N GLY A 122 -5.82 10.38 8.85
CA GLY A 122 -6.69 10.41 10.03
C GLY A 122 -7.44 11.73 10.15
N LEU A 123 -8.45 11.76 11.03
CA LEU A 123 -9.28 12.95 11.28
C LEU A 123 -8.51 14.16 11.85
N ASP A 124 -7.31 13.91 12.39
CA ASP A 124 -6.38 14.90 12.93
C ASP A 124 -5.26 15.29 11.94
N ASP A 125 -5.43 14.95 10.66
CA ASP A 125 -4.41 15.07 9.59
C ASP A 125 -3.12 14.25 9.85
N THR A 126 -3.14 13.26 10.76
CA THR A 126 -2.06 12.29 10.86
C THR A 126 -2.10 11.33 9.68
N LEU A 127 -0.96 11.16 8.99
CA LEU A 127 -0.81 10.15 7.95
C LEU A 127 -0.40 8.82 8.58
N TYR A 128 -1.07 7.75 8.17
CA TYR A 128 -0.77 6.38 8.54
C TYR A 128 -0.31 5.61 7.31
N LEU A 129 0.77 4.84 7.44
CA LEU A 129 1.39 4.12 6.34
C LEU A 129 1.70 2.67 6.75
N THR A 130 1.24 1.71 5.96
CA THR A 130 1.67 0.31 6.04
C THR A 130 2.49 -0.06 4.81
N MET A 131 3.47 -0.93 5.01
CA MET A 131 4.29 -1.50 3.93
C MET A 131 4.65 -2.94 4.25
N ARG A 132 4.73 -3.79 3.22
CA ARG A 132 5.39 -5.09 3.37
C ARG A 132 6.86 -4.86 3.68
N SER A 133 7.32 -5.46 4.77
CA SER A 133 8.67 -5.31 5.31
C SER A 133 9.74 -5.68 4.27
N PRO A 134 10.84 -4.91 4.20
CA PRO A 134 11.97 -5.21 3.31
C PRO A 134 12.80 -6.41 3.77
N ASN A 135 12.61 -6.89 5.01
CA ASN A 135 13.41 -7.95 5.62
C ASN A 135 12.86 -9.33 5.23
N ARG A 136 13.24 -9.82 4.03
CA ARG A 136 12.80 -11.15 3.52
C ARG A 136 11.27 -11.37 3.61
N TRP A 137 10.50 -10.31 3.37
CA TRP A 137 9.04 -10.36 3.44
C TRP A 137 8.52 -10.89 4.78
N ASP A 138 9.14 -10.52 5.90
CA ASP A 138 8.82 -11.06 7.23
C ASP A 138 7.57 -10.47 7.90
N GLY A 139 6.74 -9.72 7.16
CA GLY A 139 5.50 -9.15 7.66
C GLY A 139 5.18 -7.75 7.14
N VAL A 140 4.44 -6.98 7.93
CA VAL A 140 4.00 -5.61 7.61
C VAL A 140 4.46 -4.63 8.68
N ASP A 141 5.16 -3.58 8.25
CA ASP A 141 5.60 -2.48 9.12
C ASP A 141 4.62 -1.32 9.06
N PHE A 142 4.48 -0.61 10.17
CA PHE A 142 3.58 0.52 10.35
C PHE A 142 4.34 1.80 10.71
N TYR A 143 3.92 2.90 10.10
CA TYR A 143 4.51 4.20 10.24
C TYR A 143 3.40 5.23 10.42
N SER A 144 3.73 6.32 11.11
CA SER A 144 2.84 7.47 11.20
C SER A 144 3.62 8.77 11.00
N LYS A 145 2.95 9.78 10.48
CA LYS A 145 3.48 11.14 10.39
C LYS A 145 2.37 12.10 10.82
N SER A 146 2.58 12.82 11.92
CA SER A 146 1.69 13.94 12.26
C SER A 146 1.81 15.04 11.20
N ARG A 147 0.76 15.84 11.04
CA ARG A 147 0.67 16.94 10.07
C ARG A 147 1.99 17.69 9.84
N ASP A 148 2.57 18.25 10.92
CA ASP A 148 3.81 19.05 10.87
C ASP A 148 5.06 18.28 11.33
N GLY A 149 4.91 16.99 11.65
CA GLY A 149 6.01 16.15 12.13
C GLY A 149 6.76 15.41 11.02
N ALA A 150 7.76 14.64 11.42
CA ALA A 150 8.46 13.67 10.58
C ALA A 150 7.79 12.29 10.63
N TRP A 151 8.08 11.46 9.63
CA TRP A 151 7.72 10.04 9.63
C TRP A 151 8.37 9.31 10.82
N LYS A 152 7.60 8.49 11.51
CA LYS A 152 8.05 7.65 12.62
C LYS A 152 7.66 6.21 12.36
N ALA A 153 8.62 5.29 12.52
CA ALA A 153 8.31 3.87 12.62
C ALA A 153 7.54 3.62 13.91
N ARG A 154 6.43 2.89 13.82
CA ARG A 154 5.55 2.53 14.94
C ARG A 154 5.67 1.07 15.34
N GLY A 155 6.30 0.26 14.50
CA GLY A 155 6.59 -1.15 14.76
C GLY A 155 6.07 -2.06 13.64
N LYS A 156 6.14 -3.36 13.88
CA LYS A 156 5.63 -4.39 12.98
C LYS A 156 4.24 -4.81 13.44
N LEU A 157 3.26 -4.77 12.53
CA LEU A 157 1.87 -5.14 12.82
C LEU A 157 1.66 -6.65 12.76
N VAL A 158 2.17 -7.29 11.72
CA VAL A 158 2.11 -8.74 11.58
C VAL A 158 3.47 -9.31 11.22
N LYS A 159 3.74 -10.54 11.65
CA LYS A 159 5.00 -11.22 11.39
C LYS A 159 4.78 -12.59 10.76
N ARG A 160 5.63 -12.92 9.79
CA ARG A 160 5.71 -14.27 9.21
C ARG A 160 6.13 -15.31 10.26
N ARG A 161 5.55 -16.51 10.25
CA ARG A 161 6.03 -17.61 11.13
C ARG A 161 7.43 -18.05 10.70
N GLU A 162 8.23 -18.53 11.65
CA GLU A 162 9.64 -18.86 11.40
C GLU A 162 9.82 -20.12 10.53
N ASP A 163 8.89 -21.06 10.58
CA ASP A 163 8.91 -22.28 9.76
C ASP A 163 8.46 -22.04 8.31
N TYR A 164 7.79 -20.93 7.99
CA TYR A 164 7.54 -20.49 6.62
C TYR A 164 8.78 -19.81 6.04
N THR A 165 9.68 -20.64 5.53
CA THR A 165 10.99 -20.21 5.01
C THR A 165 10.96 -19.74 3.55
N GLY A 166 9.84 -19.92 2.85
CA GLY A 166 9.66 -19.61 1.44
C GLY A 166 9.20 -18.18 1.17
N TYR A 167 8.51 -17.99 0.04
CA TYR A 167 7.93 -16.69 -0.31
C TYR A 167 6.87 -16.26 0.70
N GLY A 168 6.90 -14.97 1.06
CA GLY A 168 5.91 -14.32 1.92
C GLY A 168 5.23 -13.17 1.16
N ALA A 169 3.91 -13.16 1.11
CA ALA A 169 3.15 -11.99 0.69
C ALA A 169 2.21 -11.54 1.80
N PHE A 170 2.17 -10.23 1.97
CA PHE A 170 1.35 -9.51 2.93
C PHE A 170 0.91 -8.22 2.24
N GLN A 171 -0.26 -8.22 1.64
CA GLN A 171 -0.97 -7.03 1.17
C GLN A 171 -1.88 -6.52 2.28
N THR A 172 -2.07 -5.21 2.28
CA THR A 172 -2.95 -4.55 3.25
C THR A 172 -3.97 -3.69 2.54
N GLY A 173 -5.15 -3.57 3.16
CA GLY A 173 -6.13 -2.52 2.90
C GLY A 173 -6.35 -1.77 4.20
N MET A 174 -6.21 -0.45 4.17
CA MET A 174 -6.36 0.39 5.35
C MET A 174 -7.34 1.51 5.05
N ALA A 175 -8.20 1.83 6.01
CA ALA A 175 -9.19 2.90 5.93
C ALA A 175 -9.34 3.57 7.30
N VAL A 176 -9.80 4.83 7.29
CA VAL A 176 -10.20 5.55 8.51
C VAL A 176 -11.71 5.69 8.47
N GLY A 177 -12.39 5.21 9.52
CA GLY A 177 -13.82 5.41 9.72
C GLY A 177 -14.16 6.87 10.01
N SER A 178 -15.42 7.25 9.82
CA SER A 178 -15.89 8.59 10.19
C SER A 178 -15.86 8.85 11.70
N ASP A 179 -15.72 7.79 12.50
CA ASP A 179 -15.49 7.80 13.94
C ASP A 179 -13.99 7.88 14.31
N GLY A 180 -13.10 7.97 13.31
CA GLY A 180 -11.65 8.06 13.50
C GLY A 180 -10.95 6.72 13.69
N VAL A 181 -11.68 5.61 13.65
CA VAL A 181 -11.11 4.26 13.83
C VAL A 181 -10.28 3.89 12.60
N LEU A 182 -9.05 3.43 12.84
CA LEU A 182 -8.23 2.83 11.79
C LEU A 182 -8.65 1.38 11.61
N HIS A 183 -9.14 1.04 10.42
CA HIS A 183 -9.47 -0.32 10.03
C HIS A 183 -8.37 -0.87 9.14
N LEU A 184 -7.92 -2.09 9.42
CA LEU A 184 -6.88 -2.75 8.66
C LEU A 184 -7.28 -4.19 8.33
N VAL A 185 -7.28 -4.49 7.04
CA VAL A 185 -7.38 -5.85 6.50
C VAL A 185 -6.01 -6.25 5.95
N ILE A 186 -5.57 -7.46 6.25
CA ILE A 186 -4.26 -7.99 5.84
C ILE A 186 -4.46 -9.40 5.27
N ASP A 187 -3.81 -9.67 4.14
CA ASP A 187 -3.61 -11.05 3.69
C ASP A 187 -2.31 -11.65 4.26
N PHE A 188 -2.36 -12.96 4.45
CA PHE A 188 -1.22 -13.80 4.75
C PHE A 188 -1.09 -14.76 3.59
N TYR A 189 0.10 -14.85 3.01
CA TYR A 189 0.45 -15.84 2.02
C TYR A 189 1.86 -16.31 2.33
N GLU A 190 1.97 -17.45 3.01
CA GLU A 190 3.24 -17.93 3.55
C GLU A 190 3.59 -19.31 2.97
N GLY A 191 4.76 -19.40 2.34
CA GLY A 191 5.29 -20.63 1.74
C GLY A 191 6.45 -21.25 2.53
N LYS A 192 6.82 -22.47 2.16
CA LYS A 192 8.01 -23.18 2.68
C LYS A 192 9.01 -23.44 1.56
N GLY A 193 10.30 -23.23 1.82
CA GLY A 193 11.37 -23.40 0.84
C GLY A 193 11.58 -22.17 -0.04
N THR A 194 12.80 -21.65 -0.05
CA THR A 194 13.16 -20.36 -0.68
C THR A 194 12.80 -20.26 -2.17
N TYR A 195 12.73 -21.38 -2.88
CA TYR A 195 12.39 -21.45 -4.31
C TYR A 195 10.95 -21.85 -4.58
N ASP A 196 10.19 -22.21 -3.54
CA ASP A 196 8.77 -22.47 -3.67
C ASP A 196 7.99 -21.18 -3.41
N GLN A 197 7.37 -20.67 -4.46
CA GLN A 197 6.56 -19.46 -4.40
C GLN A 197 5.12 -19.74 -3.96
N ARG A 198 4.79 -20.99 -3.60
CA ARG A 198 3.44 -21.38 -3.19
C ARG A 198 3.18 -21.01 -1.73
N GLY A 199 2.07 -20.32 -1.51
CA GLY A 199 1.54 -20.01 -0.19
C GLY A 199 0.76 -21.23 0.31
N LEU A 200 1.33 -21.91 1.30
CA LEU A 200 0.71 -23.05 1.97
C LEU A 200 -0.27 -22.55 3.04
N HIS A 201 0.10 -21.48 3.73
CA HIS A 201 -0.76 -20.82 4.68
C HIS A 201 -1.33 -19.56 4.07
N GLN A 202 -2.66 -19.51 3.95
CA GLN A 202 -3.34 -18.34 3.45
C GLN A 202 -4.46 -17.93 4.40
N ALA A 203 -4.51 -16.65 4.72
CA ALA A 203 -5.59 -16.07 5.51
C ALA A 203 -5.84 -14.62 5.09
N VAL A 204 -7.07 -14.15 5.24
CA VAL A 204 -7.40 -12.73 5.24
C VAL A 204 -7.95 -12.41 6.62
N CYS A 205 -7.33 -11.43 7.27
CA CYS A 205 -7.62 -11.08 8.65
C CYS A 205 -7.96 -9.60 8.78
N TYR A 206 -8.63 -9.26 9.87
CA TYR A 206 -9.00 -7.92 10.25
C TYR A 206 -8.50 -7.59 11.68
N MET A 207 -8.13 -6.33 11.87
CA MET A 207 -8.01 -5.66 13.16
C MET A 207 -8.27 -4.16 13.01
N CYS A 208 -8.51 -3.48 14.11
CA CYS A 208 -8.64 -2.03 14.14
C CYS A 208 -7.88 -1.36 15.27
N SER A 209 -7.79 -0.04 15.21
CA SER A 209 -7.24 0.80 16.26
C SER A 209 -8.12 2.02 16.47
N ARG A 210 -8.49 2.27 17.73
CA ARG A 210 -9.30 3.43 18.14
C ARG A 210 -8.48 4.61 18.65
N ASP A 211 -7.16 4.45 18.73
CA ASP A 211 -6.23 5.42 19.33
C ASP A 211 -5.08 5.80 18.40
N GLY A 212 -5.38 5.87 17.10
CA GLY A 212 -4.42 6.32 16.09
C GLY A 212 -3.24 5.37 15.91
N GLY A 213 -3.48 4.06 16.05
CA GLY A 213 -2.49 3.01 15.85
C GLY A 213 -1.48 2.90 16.98
N ALA A 214 -1.73 3.51 18.15
CA ALA A 214 -0.93 3.22 19.35
C ALA A 214 -1.16 1.77 19.83
N SER A 215 -2.33 1.23 19.52
CA SER A 215 -2.86 0.03 20.13
C SER A 215 -3.90 -0.59 19.20
N TRP A 216 -3.97 -1.92 19.14
CA TRP A 216 -4.79 -2.65 18.15
C TRP A 216 -5.68 -3.69 18.82
N GLU A 217 -6.85 -3.91 18.23
CA GLU A 217 -7.89 -4.78 18.75
C GLU A 217 -8.63 -5.51 17.61
N ARG A 218 -9.31 -6.59 17.98
CA ARG A 218 -10.33 -7.25 17.17
C ARG A 218 -11.60 -6.41 17.13
N ALA A 219 -12.54 -6.76 16.24
CA ALA A 219 -13.84 -6.12 16.10
C ALA A 219 -14.65 -6.12 17.41
N ASP A 220 -14.47 -7.13 18.27
CA ASP A 220 -15.12 -7.25 19.58
C ASP A 220 -14.44 -6.46 20.71
N GLY A 221 -13.35 -5.74 20.41
CA GLY A 221 -12.56 -4.98 21.39
C GLY A 221 -11.47 -5.79 22.09
N THR A 222 -11.32 -7.09 21.78
CA THR A 222 -10.24 -7.90 22.33
C THR A 222 -8.89 -7.38 21.85
N ARG A 223 -7.97 -7.18 22.80
CA ARG A 223 -6.62 -6.69 22.51
C ARG A 223 -5.87 -7.62 21.56
N VAL A 224 -5.20 -7.04 20.56
CA VAL A 224 -4.24 -7.75 19.69
C VAL A 224 -2.81 -7.48 20.18
N GLU A 225 -2.06 -8.56 20.43
CA GLU A 225 -0.63 -8.49 20.70
C GLU A 225 0.16 -8.40 19.39
N LEU A 226 1.13 -7.48 19.34
CA LEU A 226 1.93 -7.22 18.14
C LEU A 226 3.39 -7.67 18.32
N PRO A 227 4.05 -8.18 17.26
CA PRO A 227 3.48 -8.41 15.94
C PRO A 227 2.55 -9.64 15.94
N ALA A 228 1.39 -9.50 15.32
CA ALA A 228 0.35 -10.52 15.31
C ALA A 228 0.57 -11.57 14.21
N ARG A 229 -0.13 -12.69 14.35
CA ARG A 229 -0.37 -13.71 13.33
C ARG A 229 -1.89 -13.91 13.16
N PRO A 230 -2.36 -14.68 12.17
CA PRO A 230 -3.79 -14.83 11.91
C PRO A 230 -4.58 -15.26 13.15
N GLU A 231 -3.98 -16.08 14.02
CA GLU A 231 -4.64 -16.62 15.21
C GLU A 231 -4.95 -15.55 16.28
N GLN A 232 -4.25 -14.41 16.25
CA GLN A 232 -4.49 -13.25 17.12
C GLN A 232 -5.50 -12.25 16.54
N LEU A 233 -5.85 -12.35 15.26
CA LEU A 233 -6.71 -11.40 14.55
C LEU A 233 -8.13 -11.96 14.35
N ASP A 234 -9.04 -11.14 13.81
CA ASP A 234 -10.30 -11.66 13.26
C ASP A 234 -10.03 -12.31 11.92
N ILE A 235 -10.18 -13.63 11.83
CA ILE A 235 -10.01 -14.37 10.58
C ILE A 235 -11.30 -14.24 9.76
N LEU A 236 -11.21 -13.59 8.60
CA LEU A 236 -12.33 -13.45 7.66
C LEU A 236 -12.42 -14.66 6.72
N VAL A 237 -11.27 -15.14 6.25
CA VAL A 237 -11.15 -16.37 5.45
C VAL A 237 -9.76 -16.97 5.66
N ARG A 238 -9.63 -18.29 5.55
CA ARG A 238 -8.36 -19.01 5.58
C ARG A 238 -8.43 -20.30 4.77
N THR A 239 -7.29 -20.85 4.39
CA THR A 239 -7.19 -22.24 3.95
C THR A 239 -7.45 -23.18 5.13
N GLU A 240 -8.18 -24.27 4.87
CA GLU A 240 -8.50 -25.27 5.90
C GLU A 240 -7.31 -26.21 6.19
N GLU A 241 -6.41 -26.37 5.22
CA GLU A 241 -5.24 -27.24 5.33
C GLU A 241 -3.95 -26.50 4.95
N ASP A 242 -2.89 -26.77 5.70
CA ASP A 242 -1.51 -26.41 5.37
C ASP A 242 -0.85 -27.49 4.46
N GLU A 243 -1.66 -28.32 3.80
CA GLU A 243 -1.21 -29.48 3.02
C GLU A 243 -1.63 -29.42 1.54
N ARG A 244 -0.86 -30.13 0.72
CA ARG A 244 -1.00 -30.14 -0.73
C ARG A 244 -1.93 -31.26 -1.16
N HIS A 245 -3.01 -30.94 -1.88
CA HIS A 245 -3.80 -31.95 -2.58
C HIS A 245 -3.39 -32.12 -4.06
N GLU A 246 -2.76 -31.11 -4.68
CA GLU A 246 -2.43 -31.14 -6.11
C GLU A 246 -0.91 -31.07 -6.43
N PRO A 247 -0.35 -32.03 -7.19
CA PRO A 247 1.03 -31.95 -7.67
C PRO A 247 1.22 -30.75 -8.62
N MET A 248 2.43 -30.17 -8.63
CA MET A 248 2.84 -29.21 -9.65
C MET A 248 2.73 -29.92 -10.99
N PRO A 249 2.11 -29.32 -12.01
CA PRO A 249 2.28 -29.85 -13.36
C PRO A 249 3.77 -29.96 -13.66
N ARG A 250 4.18 -31.08 -14.26
CA ARG A 250 5.57 -31.26 -14.67
C ARG A 250 5.91 -30.13 -15.66
N PRO A 251 7.09 -29.50 -15.55
CA PRO A 251 7.52 -28.54 -16.56
C PRO A 251 7.46 -29.20 -17.93
N GLU A 252 6.73 -28.59 -18.86
CA GLU A 252 6.77 -28.99 -20.25
C GLU A 252 7.95 -28.27 -20.91
N VAL A 253 9.03 -29.02 -21.20
CA VAL A 253 10.13 -28.50 -22.01
C VAL A 253 9.68 -28.59 -23.45
N LEU A 254 9.24 -27.46 -24.00
CA LEU A 254 8.96 -27.35 -25.43
C LEU A 254 10.30 -27.29 -26.16
N SER A 255 10.64 -28.37 -26.88
CA SER A 255 11.79 -28.47 -27.78
C SER A 255 11.54 -27.75 -29.10
#